data_AF-A0A6N3X3W5-F1
#
_entry.id   AF-A0A6N3X3W5-F1
#
_cell.length_a   1.000
_cell.length_b   1.000
_cell.length_c   1.000
_cell.angle_alpha   90.00
_cell.angle_beta   90.00
_cell.angle_gamma   90.00
#
_symmetry.space_group_name_H-M   'P 1'
#
loop_
_entity.id
_entity.type
_entity.pdbx_description
1 polymer ?
#
loop_
_entity_poly.entity_id
_entity_poly.type
_entity_poly.pdbx_seq_one_letter_code
_entity_poly.pdbx_strand_id
1 'polypeptide(L)'
;MTPIVLDRHLKRKDDAEIRELVASACENAGLPRPNPERIRVGKHSAVDGTPPARPLAGEPSWLQWKLPPLLKTRWLTHATIDFEQQVEGPVLLGAGRFTGLGLCRRVED
;
A
#
# COMPACT_ATOMS: atom_id res chain seq x y z
N MET A 1 8.69 3.89 5.23
CA MET A 1 7.60 2.89 4.99
C MET A 1 7.78 2.27 3.63
N THR A 2 7.06 1.20 3.36
CA THR A 2 7.16 0.47 2.09
C THR A 2 5.79 0.40 1.41
N PRO A 3 5.73 0.42 0.07
CA PRO A 3 4.46 0.37 -0.63
C PRO A 3 3.68 -0.91 -0.31
N ILE A 4 2.35 -0.79 -0.32
CA ILE A 4 1.40 -1.89 -0.22
C ILE A 4 1.30 -2.55 -1.58
N VAL A 5 1.48 -3.87 -1.62
CA VAL A 5 1.22 -4.68 -2.81
C VAL A 5 -0.20 -5.22 -2.71
N LEU A 6 -1.09 -4.85 -3.64
CA LEU A 6 -2.50 -5.25 -3.55
C LEU A 6 -2.68 -6.77 -3.59
N ASP A 7 -3.56 -7.28 -2.73
CA ASP A 7 -3.89 -8.72 -2.64
C ASP A 7 -4.50 -9.25 -3.94
N ARG A 8 -5.16 -8.38 -4.72
CA ARG A 8 -5.81 -8.70 -5.99
C ARG A 8 -5.39 -7.72 -7.10
N HIS A 9 -5.53 -8.14 -8.35
CA HIS A 9 -5.31 -7.28 -9.50
C HIS A 9 -6.46 -6.30 -9.68
N LEU A 10 -6.13 -5.07 -10.11
CA LEU A 10 -7.11 -4.05 -10.46
C LEU A 10 -7.83 -4.40 -11.76
N LYS A 11 -9.15 -4.17 -11.79
CA LYS A 11 -10.01 -4.28 -12.96
C LYS A 11 -10.17 -2.93 -13.64
N ARG A 12 -10.50 -1.89 -12.87
CA ARG A 12 -10.79 -0.53 -13.37
C ARG A 12 -9.57 0.38 -13.28
N LYS A 13 -8.68 0.12 -12.33
CA LYS A 13 -7.48 0.93 -12.06
C LYS A 13 -7.80 2.36 -11.64
N ASP A 14 -8.89 2.53 -10.89
CA ASP A 14 -9.27 3.79 -10.27
C ASP A 14 -9.00 3.77 -8.76
N ASP A 15 -8.93 4.96 -8.16
CA ASP A 15 -8.63 5.11 -6.74
C ASP A 15 -9.69 4.44 -5.85
N ALA A 16 -10.97 4.44 -6.27
CA ALA A 16 -12.03 3.79 -5.52
C ALA A 16 -11.81 2.28 -5.38
N GLU A 17 -11.40 1.60 -6.45
CA GLU A 17 -11.03 0.18 -6.41
C GLU A 17 -9.78 -0.06 -5.54
N ILE A 18 -8.77 0.82 -5.62
CA ILE A 18 -7.56 0.69 -4.81
C ILE A 18 -7.90 0.83 -3.32
N ARG A 19 -8.72 1.84 -2.94
CA ARG A 19 -9.17 2.04 -1.55
C ARG A 19 -9.92 0.82 -1.02
N GLU A 20 -10.83 0.27 -1.81
CA GLU A 20 -11.58 -0.93 -1.47
C GLU A 20 -10.68 -2.16 -1.24
N LEU A 21 -9.64 -2.32 -2.07
CA LEU A 21 -8.66 -3.39 -1.91
C LEU A 21 -7.73 -3.16 -0.71
N VAL A 22 -7.40 -1.91 -0.35
CA VAL A 22 -6.64 -1.58 0.86
C VAL A 22 -7.48 -1.84 2.12
N ALA A 23 -8.77 -1.46 2.11
CA ALA A 23 -9.69 -1.76 3.21
C ALA A 23 -9.80 -3.28 3.44
N SER A 24 -9.96 -4.04 2.35
CA SER A 24 -9.96 -5.50 2.40
C SER A 24 -8.64 -6.09 2.87
N ALA A 25 -7.51 -5.48 2.51
CA ALA A 25 -6.20 -5.92 3.00
C ALA A 25 -6.04 -5.72 4.52
N CYS A 26 -6.67 -4.69 5.11
CA CYS A 26 -6.72 -4.49 6.56
C CYS A 26 -7.47 -5.64 7.23
N GLU A 27 -8.67 -5.94 6.73
CA GLU A 27 -9.49 -7.06 7.22
C GLU A 27 -8.79 -8.42 7.07
N ASN A 28 -8.16 -8.67 5.92
CA ASN A 28 -7.35 -9.88 5.68
C ASN A 28 -6.14 -10.00 6.61
N ALA A 29 -5.64 -8.88 7.15
CA ALA A 29 -4.56 -8.84 8.13
C ALA A 29 -5.07 -8.96 9.58
N GLY A 30 -6.39 -9.11 9.78
CA GLY A 30 -7.01 -9.18 11.11
C GLY A 30 -7.21 -7.82 11.78
N LEU A 31 -7.10 -6.72 11.03
CA LEU A 31 -7.34 -5.36 11.52
C LEU A 31 -8.82 -4.98 11.32
N PRO A 32 -9.34 -3.98 12.06
CA PRO A 32 -10.63 -3.38 11.76
C PRO A 32 -10.68 -2.94 10.29
N ARG A 33 -11.79 -3.21 9.62
CA ARG A 33 -11.97 -2.75 8.24
C ARG A 33 -12.31 -1.25 8.24
N PRO A 34 -11.44 -0.37 7.69
CA PRO A 34 -11.72 1.06 7.62
C PRO A 34 -12.75 1.38 6.53
N ASN A 35 -13.43 2.53 6.64
CA ASN A 35 -14.22 3.06 5.53
C ASN A 35 -13.30 3.41 4.33
N PRO A 36 -13.54 2.87 3.11
CA PRO A 36 -12.74 3.18 1.93
C PRO A 36 -12.59 4.69 1.64
N GLU A 37 -13.59 5.51 1.94
CA GLU A 37 -13.52 6.98 1.73
C GLU A 37 -12.55 7.70 2.68
N ARG A 38 -12.13 7.02 3.76
CA ARG A 38 -11.10 7.50 4.69
C ARG A 38 -9.70 6.98 4.35
N ILE A 39 -9.54 6.42 3.15
CA ILE A 39 -8.26 5.95 2.63
C ILE A 39 -7.82 6.87 1.50
N ARG A 40 -6.65 7.49 1.67
CA ARG A 40 -5.97 8.22 0.60
C ARG A 40 -4.95 7.29 -0.02
N VAL A 41 -4.99 7.11 -1.34
CA VAL A 41 -4.07 6.23 -2.07
C VAL A 41 -3.26 7.04 -3.06
N GLY A 42 -2.05 6.59 -3.37
CA GLY A 42 -1.22 7.32 -4.31
C GLY A 42 0.13 6.69 -4.59
N LYS A 43 0.82 7.29 -5.56
CA LYS A 43 2.18 6.89 -5.93
C LYS A 43 3.20 7.27 -4.86
N HIS A 44 2.97 8.36 -4.14
CA HIS A 44 3.90 8.92 -3.15
C HIS A 44 3.42 8.64 -1.74
N SER A 45 4.38 8.47 -0.83
CA SER A 45 4.07 8.25 0.58
C SER A 45 3.77 9.57 1.28
N ALA A 46 2.97 9.53 2.33
CA ALA A 46 2.74 10.68 3.22
C ALA A 46 3.94 11.02 4.13
N VAL A 47 5.10 10.38 3.93
CA VAL A 47 6.27 10.58 4.76
C VAL A 47 7.49 10.74 3.90
N ASP A 48 8.18 11.83 4.21
CA ASP A 48 9.29 12.34 3.44
C ASP A 48 10.46 11.36 3.36
N GLY A 49 11.19 11.46 2.25
CA GLY A 49 12.33 10.57 1.95
C GLY A 49 11.94 9.15 1.54
N THR A 50 10.65 8.80 1.52
CA THR A 50 10.20 7.48 1.06
C THR A 50 10.17 7.41 -0.47
N PRO A 51 10.77 6.38 -1.10
CA PRO A 51 10.71 6.24 -2.55
C PRO A 51 9.27 5.94 -3.04
N PRO A 52 8.93 6.34 -4.28
CA PRO A 52 7.58 6.14 -4.81
C PRO A 52 7.25 4.65 -4.97
N ALA A 53 5.95 4.32 -4.91
CA ALA A 53 5.47 2.94 -5.01
C ALA A 53 5.74 2.27 -6.36
N ARG A 54 6.00 3.07 -7.40
CA ARG A 54 6.30 2.64 -8.77
C ARG A 54 7.27 3.63 -9.43
N PRO A 55 8.06 3.20 -10.43
CA PRO A 55 9.07 4.06 -11.06
C PRO A 55 8.49 5.38 -11.59
N LEU A 56 9.29 6.45 -11.54
CA LEU A 56 9.04 7.69 -12.29
C LEU A 56 9.27 7.46 -13.78
N ALA A 57 8.51 8.17 -14.62
CA ALA A 57 8.73 8.11 -16.06
C ALA A 57 10.17 8.57 -16.35
N GLY A 58 10.93 7.77 -17.10
CA GLY A 58 12.32 8.06 -17.41
C GLY A 58 13.35 7.61 -16.38
N GLU A 59 12.94 6.97 -15.27
CA GLU A 59 13.90 6.37 -14.34
C GLU A 59 14.64 5.17 -14.98
N PRO A 60 15.97 5.10 -14.86
CA PRO A 60 16.75 3.95 -15.28
C PRO A 60 16.23 2.64 -14.67
N SER A 61 16.16 1.58 -15.48
CA SER A 61 15.62 0.27 -15.08
C SER A 61 16.37 -0.38 -13.90
N TRP A 62 17.63 0.00 -13.66
CA TRP A 62 18.44 -0.50 -12.54
C TRP A 62 18.14 0.17 -11.19
N LEU A 63 17.44 1.31 -11.19
CA LEU A 63 16.93 1.97 -9.98
C LEU A 63 15.57 1.41 -9.55
N GLN A 64 14.98 0.49 -10.32
CA GLN A 64 13.69 -0.10 -10.01
C GLN A 64 13.76 -0.99 -8.77
N TRP A 65 12.70 -0.96 -7.97
CA TRP A 65 12.48 -1.89 -6.86
C TRP A 65 12.67 -3.34 -7.35
N LYS A 66 13.63 -4.06 -6.76
CA LYS A 66 13.75 -5.51 -6.96
C LYS A 66 12.63 -6.21 -6.19
N LEU A 67 11.45 -6.28 -6.82
CA LEU A 67 10.34 -7.05 -6.29
C LEU A 67 10.61 -8.56 -6.45
N PRO A 68 10.20 -9.38 -5.46
CA PRO A 68 10.15 -10.83 -5.62
C PRO A 68 9.43 -11.19 -6.93
N PRO A 69 9.87 -12.23 -7.68
CA PRO A 69 9.26 -12.60 -8.95
C PRO A 69 7.73 -12.74 -8.90
N LEU A 70 7.21 -13.29 -7.80
CA LEU A 70 5.77 -13.48 -7.57
C LEU A 70 4.97 -12.18 -7.46
N LEU A 71 5.62 -11.05 -7.18
CA LEU A 71 4.97 -9.75 -6.96
C LEU A 71 5.17 -8.77 -8.13
N LYS A 72 5.98 -9.13 -9.14
CA LYS A 72 6.37 -8.22 -10.24
C LYS A 72 5.20 -7.64 -11.04
N THR A 73 4.08 -8.37 -11.12
CA THR A 73 2.89 -7.95 -11.89
C THR A 73 1.79 -7.35 -11.01
N ARG A 74 2.01 -7.31 -9.69
CA ARG A 74 1.03 -6.77 -8.75
C ARG A 74 1.09 -5.25 -8.73
N TRP A 75 -0.06 -4.64 -8.46
CA TRP A 75 -0.13 -3.19 -8.29
C TRP A 75 0.44 -2.78 -6.93
N LEU A 76 1.23 -1.70 -6.93
CA LEU A 76 1.81 -1.11 -5.73
C LEU A 76 1.23 0.29 -5.50
N THR A 77 0.91 0.58 -4.25
CA THR A 77 0.42 1.90 -3.82
C THR A 77 0.96 2.25 -2.45
N HIS A 78 1.17 3.54 -2.20
CA HIS A 78 1.17 4.04 -0.82
C HIS A 78 -0.27 4.36 -0.42
N ALA A 79 -0.54 4.35 0.89
CA ALA A 79 -1.83 4.75 1.42
C ALA A 79 -1.70 5.39 2.80
N THR A 80 -2.58 6.35 3.09
CA THR A 80 -2.89 6.85 4.44
C THR A 80 -4.28 6.34 4.80
N ILE A 81 -4.42 5.74 5.98
CA ILE A 81 -5.62 5.02 6.40
C ILE A 81 -6.05 5.57 7.74
N ASP A 82 -7.23 6.19 7.78
CA ASP A 82 -7.80 6.72 9.01
C ASP A 82 -8.83 5.71 9.55
N PHE A 83 -8.45 4.94 10.57
CA PHE A 83 -9.33 3.95 11.19
C PHE A 83 -10.37 4.62 12.10
N GLU A 84 -11.58 4.06 12.17
CA GLU A 84 -12.63 4.44 13.13
C GLU A 84 -12.30 3.98 14.55
N GLN A 85 -11.48 2.93 14.66
CA GLN A 85 -11.10 2.28 15.90
C GLN A 85 -9.58 2.36 16.07
N GLN A 86 -9.12 2.38 17.32
CA GLN A 86 -7.69 2.34 17.60
C GLN A 86 -7.09 1.02 17.08
N VAL A 87 -5.98 1.13 16.36
CA VAL A 87 -5.20 -0.02 15.87
C VAL A 87 -3.87 -0.05 16.60
N GLU A 88 -3.57 -1.18 17.23
CA GLU A 88 -2.30 -1.41 17.91
C GLU A 88 -1.35 -2.24 17.05
N GLY A 89 -0.05 -1.96 17.20
CA GLY A 89 1.02 -2.74 16.59
C GLY A 89 1.49 -2.24 15.21
N PRO A 90 2.49 -2.93 14.64
CA PRO A 90 2.91 -2.66 13.27
C PRO A 90 1.81 -3.10 12.30
N VAL A 91 1.39 -2.18 11.42
CA VAL A 91 0.41 -2.47 10.37
C VAL A 91 1.16 -2.94 9.12
N LEU A 92 0.91 -4.18 8.71
CA LEU A 92 1.54 -4.84 7.56
C LEU A 92 0.46 -5.33 6.59
N LEU A 93 0.36 -4.71 5.41
CA LEU A 93 -0.77 -4.90 4.51
C LEU A 93 -0.38 -5.51 3.16
N GLY A 94 -1.33 -6.27 2.60
CA GLY A 94 -1.27 -6.75 1.22
C GLY A 94 -0.38 -7.99 1.01
N ALA A 95 -0.20 -8.36 -0.26
CA ALA A 95 0.46 -9.60 -0.67
C ALA A 95 1.98 -9.59 -0.39
N GLY A 96 2.56 -8.40 -0.23
CA GLY A 96 3.99 -8.21 0.03
C GLY A 96 4.39 -8.28 1.50
N ARG A 97 3.42 -8.43 2.43
CA ARG A 97 3.64 -8.35 3.89
C ARG A 97 4.65 -9.34 4.46
N PHE A 98 4.91 -10.45 3.75
CA PHE A 98 5.90 -11.47 4.15
C PHE A 98 7.26 -11.31 3.44
N THR A 99 7.45 -10.22 2.70
CA THR A 99 8.66 -9.97 1.88
C THR A 99 9.26 -8.59 2.11
N GLY A 100 8.95 -7.95 3.25
CA GLY A 100 9.45 -6.63 3.60
C GLY A 100 8.71 -5.47 2.91
N LEU A 101 7.52 -5.70 2.35
CA LEU A 101 6.65 -4.68 1.76
C LEU A 101 5.37 -4.51 2.61
N GLY A 102 4.60 -3.46 2.35
CA GLY A 102 3.33 -3.21 3.04
C GLY A 102 3.44 -2.72 4.49
N LEU A 103 4.64 -2.43 5.00
CA LEU A 103 4.84 -1.83 6.31
C LEU A 103 4.35 -0.38 6.34
N CYS A 104 3.32 -0.13 7.15
CA CYS A 104 2.81 1.17 7.51
C CYS A 104 3.48 1.66 8.80
N ARG A 105 3.56 2.98 8.97
CA ARG A 105 3.88 3.62 10.24
C ARG A 105 2.76 4.56 10.63
N ARG A 106 2.60 4.82 11.92
CA ARG A 106 1.77 5.92 12.38
C ARG A 106 2.36 7.25 11.88
N VAL A 107 1.47 8.10 11.38
CA VAL A 107 1.75 9.50 11.06
C VAL A 107 0.89 10.36 11.99
N GLU A 108 1.42 11.53 12.35
CA GLU A 108 0.63 12.58 13.00
C GLU A 108 0.10 13.49 11.89
N ASP A 109 -1.07 14.07 12.10
CA ASP A 109 -1.66 15.06 11.19
C ASP A 109 -0.90 16.40 11.26
#